data_AF-A0A9E4EYC5-F1
#
_entry.id   AF-A0A9E4EYC5-F1
#
_cell.length_a   1.000
_cell.length_b   1.000
_cell.length_c   1.000
_cell.angle_alpha   90.00
_cell.angle_beta   90.00
_cell.angle_gamma   90.00
#
_symmetry.space_group_name_H-M   'P 1'
#
loop_
_entity.id
_entity.type
_entity.pdbx_description
1 polymer ?
#
loop_
_entity_poly.entity_id
_entity_poly.type
_entity_poly.pdbx_seq_one_letter_code
_entity_poly.pdbx_strand_id
1 'polypeptide(L)' 'TLHGDCRKGRRPAFIAAAPPEQAEPLYERFVAQVEKLGLRVAAGRFGAMMEVSLVNDGPVTLLLDSRGAF' A
#
# COMPACT_ATOMS: atom_id res chain seq x y z
N THR A 1 4.91 2.07 -4.46
CA THR A 1 5.01 1.41 -5.78
C THR A 1 3.67 1.28 -6.50
N LEU A 2 2.54 1.08 -5.81
CA LEU A 2 1.21 0.96 -6.45
C LEU A 2 0.83 2.14 -7.38
N HIS A 3 1.26 3.36 -7.07
CA HIS A 3 1.10 4.55 -7.94
C HIS A 3 2.19 4.71 -9.02
N GLY A 4 2.88 3.63 -9.40
CA GLY A 4 3.91 3.67 -10.45
C GLY A 4 3.31 3.74 -11.84
N ASP A 5 3.56 4.82 -12.57
CA ASP A 5 3.20 4.99 -13.98
C ASP A 5 4.35 4.53 -14.89
N CYS A 6 4.12 3.43 -15.62
CA CYS A 6 5.08 2.84 -16.55
C CYS A 6 4.79 3.16 -18.02
N ARG A 7 3.81 4.03 -18.33
CA ARG A 7 3.37 4.27 -19.72
C ARG A 7 4.42 4.97 -20.60
N LYS A 8 5.40 5.65 -19.99
CA LYS A 8 6.41 6.48 -20.69
C LYS A 8 7.79 5.82 -20.81
N GLY A 9 7.95 4.54 -20.47
CA GLY A 9 9.22 3.81 -20.62
C GLY A 9 9.48 2.75 -19.55
N ARG A 10 10.72 2.28 -19.47
CA ARG A 10 11.14 1.19 -18.56
C ARG A 10 11.30 1.60 -17.10
N ARG A 11 11.40 2.91 -16.80
CA ARG A 11 11.51 3.45 -15.44
C ARG A 11 10.14 3.98 -14.99
N PRO A 12 9.50 3.37 -13.98
CA PRO A 12 8.24 3.87 -13.44
C PRO A 12 8.40 5.28 -12.86
N ALA A 13 7.40 6.13 -13.05
CA ALA A 13 7.28 7.43 -12.40
C ALA A 13 6.26 7.36 -11.25
N PHE A 14 6.53 8.02 -10.12
CA PHE A 14 5.67 7.97 -8.93
C PHE A 14 5.05 9.33 -8.59
N ILE A 15 4.81 10.17 -9.60
CA ILE A 15 4.35 11.56 -9.44
C ILE A 15 3.01 11.63 -8.69
N ALA A 16 2.15 10.61 -8.84
CA ALA A 16 0.85 10.55 -8.17
C ALA A 16 0.92 10.01 -6.73
N ALA A 17 2.07 9.50 -6.27
CA ALA A 17 2.24 9.05 -4.90
C ALA A 17 2.43 10.25 -3.97
N ALA A 18 1.81 10.21 -2.79
CA ALA A 18 2.06 11.21 -1.76
C ALA A 18 3.53 11.17 -1.30
N PRO A 19 4.12 12.32 -0.95
CA PRO A 19 5.48 12.36 -0.41
C PRO A 19 5.53 11.70 0.98
N PRO A 20 6.70 11.22 1.43
CA PRO A 20 6.84 10.45 2.68
C PRO A 20 6.23 11.14 3.91
N GLU A 21 6.40 12.45 4.03
CA GLU A 21 5.94 13.25 5.17
C GLU A 21 4.41 13.29 5.29
N GLN A 22 3.70 13.08 4.18
CA GLN A 22 2.25 12.94 4.16
C GLN A 22 1.81 11.47 4.19
N ALA A 23 2.57 10.60 3.54
CA ALA A 23 2.23 9.18 3.39
C ALA A 23 2.35 8.41 4.71
N GLU A 24 3.36 8.69 5.55
CA GLU A 24 3.55 7.99 6.82
C GLU A 24 2.40 8.23 7.80
N PRO A 25 1.96 9.47 8.09
CA PRO A 25 0.81 9.70 8.95
C PRO A 25 -0.50 9.09 8.41
N LEU A 26 -0.67 9.05 7.08
CA LEU A 26 -1.84 8.42 6.46
C LEU A 26 -1.82 6.90 6.60
N TYR A 27 -0.64 6.28 6.46
CA TYR A 27 -0.43 4.85 6.69
C TYR A 27 -0.74 4.47 8.14
N GLU A 28 -0.17 5.18 9.11
CA GLU A 28 -0.42 4.92 10.54
C GLU A 28 -1.89 5.10 10.90
N ARG A 29 -2.53 6.16 10.39
CA ARG A 29 -3.97 6.39 10.59
C ARG A 29 -4.80 5.26 10.00
N PHE A 30 -4.45 4.74 8.82
CA PHE A 30 -5.18 3.62 8.22
C PHE A 30 -5.08 2.37 9.11
N VAL A 31 -3.87 1.98 9.52
CA VAL A 31 -3.64 0.83 10.40
C VAL A 31 -4.47 0.97 11.68
N ALA A 32 -4.42 2.12 12.34
CA ALA A 32 -5.17 2.38 13.57
C ALA A 32 -6.70 2.33 13.38
N GLN A 33 -7.22 2.72 12.22
CA GLN A 33 -8.66 2.61 11.94
C GLN A 33 -9.08 1.17 11.72
N VAL A 34 -8.26 0.35 11.07
CA VAL A 34 -8.53 -1.08 10.88
C VAL A 34 -8.50 -1.83 12.22
N GLU A 35 -7.56 -1.50 13.10
CA GLU A 35 -7.49 -2.06 14.46
C GLU A 35 -8.77 -1.79 15.27
N LYS A 36 -9.34 -0.59 15.14
CA LYS A 36 -10.60 -0.21 15.81
C LYS A 36 -11.80 -1.02 15.37
N LEU A 37 -11.74 -1.72 14.23
CA LEU A 37 -12.79 -2.64 13.79
C LEU A 37 -12.79 -3.96 14.58
N GLY A 38 -11.90 -4.13 15.57
CA GLY A 38 -11.80 -5.33 16.39
C GLY A 38 -11.03 -6.47 15.71
N LEU A 39 -10.27 -6.16 14.66
CA LEU A 39 -9.46 -7.13 13.92
C LEU A 39 -8.06 -7.24 14.53
N ARG A 40 -7.47 -8.43 14.47
CA ARG A 40 -6.03 -8.58 14.72
C ARG A 40 -5.27 -8.04 13.52
N VAL A 41 -4.60 -6.91 13.70
CA VAL A 41 -3.81 -6.26 12.66
C VAL A 41 -2.32 -6.47 12.93
N ALA A 42 -1.58 -6.81 11.88
CA ALA A 42 -0.13 -6.80 11.88
C ALA A 42 0.33 -5.82 10.79
N ALA A 43 1.41 -5.10 11.05
CA ALA A 43 1.92 -4.05 10.17
C ALA A 43 3.44 -4.19 9.98
N GLY A 44 3.92 -3.71 8.84
CA GLY A 44 5.36 -3.53 8.60
C GLY A 44 5.87 -2.19 9.16
N ARG A 45 7.10 -1.83 8.79
CA ARG A 45 7.70 -0.54 9.13
C ARG A 45 7.75 0.37 7.90
N PHE A 46 7.15 1.56 8.00
CA PHE A 46 7.15 2.54 6.91
C PHE A 46 8.58 2.94 6.54
N GLY A 47 8.84 3.13 5.24
CA GLY A 47 10.16 3.53 4.71
C GLY A 47 11.28 2.48 4.82
N ALA A 48 11.06 1.36 5.52
CA ALA A 48 12.06 0.31 5.64
C ALA A 48 12.05 -0.62 4.43
N MET A 49 13.23 -1.12 4.04
CA MET A 49 13.29 -2.28 3.17
C MET A 49 12.85 -3.53 3.95
N MET A 50 11.94 -4.31 3.37
CA MET A 50 11.30 -5.46 4.03
C MET A 50 11.18 -6.66 3.10
N GLU A 51 11.45 -7.85 3.63
CA GLU A 51 11.11 -9.11 2.98
C GLU A 51 9.73 -9.57 3.49
N VAL A 52 8.74 -9.63 2.60
CA VAL A 52 7.36 -9.99 2.96
C VAL A 52 7.06 -11.40 2.46
N SER A 53 6.87 -12.34 3.39
CA SER A 53 6.45 -13.71 3.08
C SER A 53 4.93 -13.85 3.10
N LEU A 54 4.38 -14.58 2.14
CA LEU A 54 2.95 -14.81 1.94
C LEU A 54 2.75 -16.20 1.35
N VAL A 55 1.78 -16.96 1.85
CA VAL A 55 1.18 -18.09 1.15
C VAL A 55 -0.20 -17.64 0.68
N ASN A 56 -0.40 -17.54 -0.64
CA ASN A 56 -1.67 -17.13 -1.22
C ASN A 56 -2.52 -18.37 -1.51
N ASP A 57 -3.32 -18.80 -0.54
CA ASP A 57 -4.20 -19.97 -0.64
C ASP A 57 -5.46 -19.63 -1.45
N GLY A 58 -5.57 -20.17 -2.68
CA GLY A 58 -6.50 -19.74 -3.72
C GLY A 58 -5.92 -19.94 -5.12
N PRO A 59 -5.11 -19.02 -5.69
CA PRO A 59 -4.81 -17.67 -5.22
C PRO A 59 -5.91 -16.68 -5.64
N VAL A 60 -6.28 -15.77 -4.75
CA VAL A 60 -7.23 -14.68 -5.02
C VAL A 60 -6.55 -13.35 -4.75
N THR A 61 -6.55 -12.47 -5.75
CA THR A 61 -5.98 -11.12 -5.63
C THR A 61 -7.03 -10.10 -6.06
N LEU A 62 -7.40 -9.21 -5.14
CA LEU A 62 -8.34 -8.12 -5.39
C LEU A 62 -7.59 -6.79 -5.31
N LEU A 63 -7.81 -5.93 -6.31
CA LEU A 63 -7.29 -4.56 -6.33
C LEU A 63 -8.43 -3.62 -5.96
N LEU A 64 -8.15 -2.69 -5.05
CA LEU A 64 -9.11 -1.69 -4.57
C LEU A 64 -8.45 -0.31 -4.62
N ASP A 65 -9.16 0.67 -5.19
CA ASP A 65 -8.81 2.10 -5.13
C ASP A 65 -10.04 2.86 -4.61
N SER A 66 -9.86 3.73 -3.63
CA SER A 66 -10.95 4.52 -3.04
C SER A 66 -11.61 5.47 -4.04
N ARG A 67 -10.97 5.76 -5.16
CA ARG A 67 -11.49 6.56 -6.28
C ARG A 67 -11.96 5.72 -7.47
N GLY A 68 -11.87 4.38 -7.38
CA GLY A 68 -12.29 3.48 -8.45
C GLY A 68 -11.43 3.60 -9.72
N ALA A 69 -10.12 3.80 -9.58
CA ALA A 69 -9.20 3.99 -10.71
C ALA A 69 -8.77 2.66 -11.40
N PHE A 70 -9.33 1.53 -10.99
CA PHE A 70 -9.10 0.21 -11.56
C PHE A 70 -10.42 -0.40 -12.06
#